data_AF-A0A919NBC2-F1
#
_entry.id   AF-A0A919NBC2-F1
#
_cell.length_a   1.000
_cell.length_b   1.000
_cell.length_c   1.000
_cell.angle_alpha   90.00
_cell.angle_beta   90.00
_cell.angle_gamma   90.00
#
_symmetry.space_group_name_H-M   'P 1'
#
loop_
_entity.id
_entity.type
_entity.pdbx_description
1 polymer ?
#
loop_
_entity_poly.entity_id
_entity_poly.type
_entity_poly.pdbx_seq_one_letter_code
_entity_poly.pdbx_strand_id
1 'polypeptide(L)'
;MTGPEQAQQSGLVPAQAGPPPDGPWAAYLAAARELDAVRRAASTVAGEQAATITTARQELASVRARLAPQRARLVRDFRVPEVDLMPLEGERAAALAAVTGGPAAVLSALRQARATADAADHAFVGPAPAGSGRPWARNLLVYGPFAAAVLFVQIILYLVAPSGSLPTYTLLCGLSMPLLAFGLGWATIGFVWGAENEPGAPPVDRTPVLGIVTCLTPVLLTCMGVGLQQLLG
;
A
#
# COMPACT_ATOMS: atom_id res chain seq x y z
N MET A 1 46.16 47.53 74.47
CA MET A 1 45.60 46.42 75.27
C MET A 1 44.09 46.45 75.12
N THR A 2 43.56 45.69 74.16
CA THR A 2 42.13 45.41 73.96
C THR A 2 42.08 44.03 73.29
N GLY A 3 41.43 43.07 73.97
CA GLY A 3 41.63 41.64 73.77
C GLY A 3 40.78 40.98 72.68
N PRO A 4 41.14 39.76 72.25
CA PRO A 4 40.41 38.97 71.28
C PRO A 4 39.41 38.04 72.00
N GLU A 5 38.15 38.45 72.16
CA GLU A 5 37.11 37.61 72.79
C GLU A 5 35.85 37.42 71.93
N GLN A 6 35.82 37.92 70.70
CA GLN A 6 34.63 37.79 69.83
C GLN A 6 34.66 36.59 68.87
N ALA A 7 35.71 35.77 68.87
CA ALA A 7 35.81 34.61 67.97
C ALA A 7 35.24 33.30 68.56
N GLN A 8 34.96 33.23 69.87
CA GLN A 8 34.66 31.96 70.56
C GLN A 8 33.16 31.70 70.81
N GLN A 9 32.26 32.60 70.39
CA GLN A 9 30.81 32.54 70.70
C GLN A 9 29.90 32.33 69.47
N SER A 10 30.44 31.79 68.36
CA SER A 10 29.61 31.04 67.41
C SER A 10 29.31 29.67 68.02
N GLY A 11 28.47 29.68 69.05
CA GLY A 11 28.01 28.51 69.77
C GLY A 11 27.27 27.57 68.84
N LEU A 12 27.90 26.42 68.57
CA LEU A 12 27.31 25.10 68.62
C LEU A 12 25.79 25.10 68.39
N VAL A 13 25.37 25.18 67.12
CA VAL A 13 24.12 24.52 66.75
C VAL A 13 24.35 23.05 67.07
N PRO A 14 23.63 22.45 68.04
CA PRO A 14 23.79 21.04 68.29
C PRO A 14 23.49 20.32 66.98
N ALA A 15 24.47 19.58 66.47
CA ALA A 15 24.27 18.69 65.34
C ALA A 15 23.10 17.78 65.72
N GLN A 16 21.93 18.02 65.12
CA GLN A 16 20.78 17.15 65.30
C GLN A 16 21.27 15.76 64.92
N ALA A 17 21.28 14.84 65.88
CA ALA A 17 21.55 13.45 65.62
C ALA A 17 20.63 13.03 64.47
N GLY A 18 21.23 12.63 63.36
CA GLY A 18 20.49 12.19 62.18
C GLY A 18 19.48 11.12 62.61
N PRO A 19 18.24 11.16 62.10
CA PRO A 19 17.23 10.18 62.46
C PRO A 19 17.80 8.76 62.24
N PRO A 20 17.52 7.81 63.13
CA PRO A 20 18.02 6.44 62.98
C PRO A 20 17.64 5.92 61.59
N PRO A 21 18.57 5.29 60.86
CA PRO A 21 18.40 4.94 59.45
C PRO A 21 17.18 4.05 59.19
N ASP A 22 16.75 3.30 60.21
CA ASP A 22 15.64 2.35 60.15
C ASP A 22 14.46 2.74 61.06
N GLY A 23 14.21 4.05 61.19
CA GLY A 23 13.07 4.58 61.94
C GLY A 23 11.80 4.75 61.09
N PRO A 24 10.61 4.82 61.72
CA PRO A 24 9.33 5.05 61.04
C PRO A 24 9.31 6.34 60.18
N TRP A 25 10.09 7.34 60.56
CA TRP A 25 10.28 8.57 59.77
C TRP A 25 11.03 8.33 58.46
N ALA A 26 12.07 7.48 58.47
CA ALA A 26 12.79 7.12 57.26
C ALA A 26 11.90 6.34 56.28
N ALA A 27 11.07 5.43 56.81
CA ALA A 27 10.05 4.71 56.03
C ALA A 27 9.01 5.66 55.42
N TYR A 28 8.53 6.65 56.18
CA TYR A 28 7.63 7.68 55.66
C TYR A 28 8.27 8.50 54.52
N LEU A 29 9.52 8.95 54.69
CA LEU A 29 10.23 9.69 53.65
C LEU A 29 10.49 8.85 52.40
N ALA A 30 10.80 7.55 52.56
CA ALA A 30 10.93 6.62 51.44
C ALA A 30 9.61 6.49 50.67
N ALA A 31 8.50 6.26 51.37
CA ALA A 31 7.17 6.19 50.77
C ALA A 31 6.76 7.50 50.07
N ALA A 32 7.09 8.65 50.66
CA ALA A 32 6.82 9.96 50.04
C ALA A 32 7.62 10.17 48.75
N ARG A 33 8.88 9.73 48.70
CA ARG A 33 9.72 9.79 47.48
C ARG A 33 9.19 8.84 46.40
N GLU A 34 8.74 7.65 46.79
CA GLU A 34 8.12 6.69 45.87
C GLU A 34 6.83 7.26 45.27
N LEU A 35 5.97 7.86 46.10
CA LEU A 35 4.74 8.52 45.64
C LEU A 35 5.04 9.68 44.67
N ASP A 36 6.06 10.50 44.97
CA ASP A 36 6.45 11.58 44.05
C ASP A 36 7.02 11.04 42.72
N ALA A 37 7.78 9.94 42.76
CA ALA A 37 8.27 9.27 41.56
C ALA A 37 7.09 8.75 40.71
N VAL A 38 6.09 8.11 41.32
CA VAL A 38 4.87 7.65 40.63
C VAL A 38 4.08 8.82 40.05
N ARG A 39 3.92 9.91 40.82
CA ARG A 39 3.21 11.12 40.35
C ARG A 39 3.91 11.73 39.13
N ARG A 40 5.24 11.82 39.15
CA ARG A 40 6.02 12.34 38.02
C ARG A 40 5.89 11.44 36.80
N ALA A 41 6.02 10.12 36.98
CA ALA A 41 5.83 9.16 35.90
C ALA A 41 4.43 9.25 35.27
N ALA A 42 3.38 9.34 36.09
CA ALA A 42 2.00 9.51 35.62
C ALA A 42 1.82 10.84 34.85
N SER A 43 2.42 11.93 35.34
CA SER A 43 2.37 13.23 34.67
C SER A 43 3.07 13.20 33.31
N THR A 44 4.22 12.52 33.21
CA THR A 44 4.94 12.33 31.95
C THR A 44 4.09 11.56 30.93
N VAL A 45 3.52 10.41 31.33
CA VAL A 45 2.67 9.60 30.45
C VAL A 45 1.43 10.37 30.00
N ALA A 46 0.78 11.11 30.91
CA ALA A 46 -0.36 11.95 30.56
C ALA A 46 0.01 13.05 29.56
N GLY A 47 1.20 13.66 29.71
CA GLY A 47 1.74 14.64 28.77
C GLY A 47 1.96 14.06 27.37
N GLU A 48 2.55 12.87 27.28
CA GLU A 48 2.77 12.17 26.00
C GLU A 48 1.45 11.80 25.31
N GLN A 49 0.45 11.34 26.07
CA GLN A 49 -0.89 11.06 25.54
C GLN A 49 -1.57 12.34 25.03
N ALA A 50 -1.50 13.44 25.79
CA ALA A 50 -2.08 14.72 25.40
C ALA A 50 -1.42 15.28 24.12
N ALA A 51 -0.10 15.16 24.00
CA ALA A 51 0.63 15.52 22.78
C ALA A 51 0.17 14.67 21.60
N THR A 52 0.07 13.35 21.78
CA THR A 52 -0.39 12.41 20.74
C THR A 52 -1.81 12.75 20.26
N ILE A 53 -2.73 13.04 21.19
CA ILE A 53 -4.11 13.43 20.85
C ILE A 53 -4.14 14.76 20.08
N THR A 54 -3.30 15.71 20.46
CA THR A 54 -3.21 17.01 19.78
C THR A 54 -2.72 16.84 18.34
N THR A 55 -1.66 16.05 18.13
CA THR A 55 -1.19 15.69 16.78
C THR A 55 -2.25 14.92 15.99
N ALA A 56 -2.96 13.97 16.62
CA ALA A 56 -4.04 13.25 15.96
C ALA A 56 -5.16 14.20 15.49
N ARG A 57 -5.54 15.21 16.30
CA ARG A 57 -6.53 16.22 15.89
C ARG A 57 -6.05 17.05 14.69
N GLN A 58 -4.76 17.42 14.67
CA GLN A 58 -4.17 18.14 13.54
C GLN A 58 -4.19 17.29 12.26
N GLU A 59 -3.84 16.00 12.35
CA GLU A 59 -3.91 15.09 11.20
C GLU A 59 -5.36 14.83 10.75
N LEU A 60 -6.32 14.72 11.67
CA LEU A 60 -7.73 14.61 11.28
C LEU A 60 -8.21 15.86 10.53
N ALA A 61 -7.79 17.05 10.96
CA ALA A 61 -8.10 18.29 10.25
C ALA A 61 -7.46 18.32 8.86
N SER A 62 -6.21 17.86 8.72
CA SER A 62 -5.50 17.79 7.44
C SER A 62 -6.20 16.83 6.45
N VAL A 63 -6.57 15.63 6.91
CA VAL A 63 -7.31 14.62 6.13
C VAL A 63 -8.66 15.18 5.67
N ARG A 64 -9.43 15.83 6.57
CA ARG A 64 -10.72 16.44 6.21
C ARG A 64 -10.57 17.53 5.16
N ALA A 65 -9.54 18.37 5.29
CA ALA A 65 -9.26 19.43 4.33
C ALA A 65 -8.92 18.90 2.93
N ARG A 66 -8.35 17.69 2.84
CA ARG A 66 -8.04 17.00 1.57
C ARG A 66 -9.25 16.28 0.96
N LEU A 67 -10.03 15.58 1.77
CA LEU A 67 -11.17 14.79 1.28
C LEU A 67 -12.31 15.64 0.71
N ALA A 68 -12.56 16.82 1.26
CA ALA A 68 -13.64 17.70 0.79
C ALA A 68 -13.50 18.11 -0.70
N PRO A 69 -12.35 18.67 -1.15
CA PRO A 69 -12.15 18.98 -2.57
C PRO A 69 -12.10 17.73 -3.46
N GLN A 70 -11.56 16.60 -2.98
CA GLN A 70 -11.56 15.33 -3.72
C GLN A 70 -12.98 14.84 -4.03
N ARG A 71 -13.85 14.81 -3.01
CA ARG A 71 -15.26 14.45 -3.18
C ARG A 71 -15.96 15.38 -4.17
N ALA A 72 -15.75 16.69 -4.05
CA ALA A 72 -16.33 17.66 -4.98
C ALA A 72 -15.88 17.40 -6.43
N ARG A 73 -14.61 17.08 -6.64
CA ARG A 73 -14.05 16.75 -7.97
C ARG A 73 -14.64 15.43 -8.51
N LEU A 74 -14.77 14.39 -7.69
CA LEU A 74 -15.38 13.11 -8.10
C LEU A 74 -16.84 13.28 -8.56
N VAL A 75 -17.63 14.06 -7.83
CA VAL A 75 -19.03 14.32 -8.19
C VAL A 75 -19.13 15.21 -9.43
N ARG A 76 -18.34 16.29 -9.50
CA ARG A 76 -18.45 17.29 -10.58
C ARG A 76 -17.81 16.82 -11.88
N ASP A 77 -16.57 16.34 -11.81
CA ASP A 77 -15.72 16.08 -12.99
C ASP A 77 -15.88 14.62 -13.47
N PHE A 78 -16.07 13.67 -12.54
CA PHE A 78 -16.21 12.24 -12.85
C PHE A 78 -17.63 11.70 -12.74
N ARG A 79 -18.59 12.54 -12.31
CA ARG A 79 -20.03 12.19 -12.18
C ARG A 79 -20.30 10.96 -11.32
N VAL A 80 -19.44 10.70 -10.33
CA VAL A 80 -19.63 9.60 -9.38
C VAL A 80 -20.85 9.92 -8.51
N PRO A 81 -21.84 9.00 -8.40
CA PRO A 81 -22.98 9.17 -7.50
C PRO A 81 -22.55 9.33 -6.04
N GLU A 82 -23.17 10.24 -5.31
CA GLU A 82 -22.81 10.48 -3.90
C GLU A 82 -23.04 9.27 -2.99
N VAL A 83 -23.98 8.39 -3.35
CA VAL A 83 -24.25 7.14 -2.63
C VAL A 83 -23.05 6.19 -2.68
N ASP A 84 -22.30 6.19 -3.79
CA ASP A 84 -21.13 5.34 -3.97
C ASP A 84 -19.89 5.88 -3.22
N LEU A 85 -19.96 7.13 -2.74
CA LEU A 85 -18.90 7.76 -1.93
C LEU A 85 -19.09 7.52 -0.43
N MET A 86 -20.15 6.81 -0.04
CA MET A 86 -20.39 6.45 1.36
C MET A 86 -19.62 5.20 1.73
N PRO A 87 -18.91 5.20 2.89
CA PRO A 87 -18.19 4.02 3.33
C PRO A 87 -19.16 2.86 3.55
N LEU A 88 -18.78 1.71 3.00
CA LEU A 88 -19.47 0.43 3.17
C LEU A 88 -19.37 -0.04 4.63
N GLU A 89 -20.27 -0.93 5.06
CA GLU A 89 -20.30 -1.41 6.44
C GLU A 89 -18.99 -2.12 6.85
N GLY A 90 -18.43 -2.95 5.96
CA GLY A 90 -17.15 -3.62 6.19
C GLY A 90 -15.98 -2.64 6.33
N GLU A 91 -15.99 -1.54 5.59
CA GLU A 91 -14.96 -0.49 5.68
C GLU A 91 -15.04 0.25 7.01
N ARG A 92 -16.25 0.50 7.51
CA ARG A 92 -16.46 1.10 8.84
C ARG A 92 -15.97 0.18 9.95
N ALA A 93 -16.25 -1.12 9.86
CA ALA A 93 -15.76 -2.11 10.81
C ALA A 93 -14.22 -2.17 10.83
N ALA A 94 -13.58 -2.17 9.66
CA ALA A 94 -12.12 -2.13 9.55
C ALA A 94 -11.53 -0.84 10.13
N ALA A 95 -12.16 0.32 9.85
CA ALA A 95 -11.73 1.60 10.41
C ALA A 95 -11.84 1.64 11.94
N LEU A 96 -12.92 1.09 12.51
CA LEU A 96 -13.08 0.96 13.97
C LEU A 96 -12.01 0.06 14.58
N ALA A 97 -11.72 -1.08 13.96
CA ALA A 97 -10.66 -1.98 14.42
C ALA A 97 -9.29 -1.27 14.44
N ALA A 98 -8.97 -0.49 13.40
CA ALA A 98 -7.71 0.25 13.29
C ALA A 98 -7.51 1.29 14.40
N VAL A 99 -8.57 1.84 14.99
CA VAL A 99 -8.49 2.88 16.04
C VAL A 99 -8.64 2.34 17.46
N THR A 100 -8.94 1.05 17.62
CA THR A 100 -9.23 0.45 18.94
C THR A 100 -8.01 0.42 19.87
N GLY A 101 -6.79 0.47 19.33
CA GLY A 101 -5.53 0.41 20.09
C GLY A 101 -5.12 1.69 20.86
N GLY A 102 -6.01 2.67 21.00
CA GLY A 102 -5.75 3.92 21.74
C GLY A 102 -5.15 5.06 20.90
N PRO A 103 -4.66 6.14 21.53
CA PRO A 103 -4.28 7.39 20.83
C PRO A 103 -3.20 7.22 19.77
N ALA A 104 -2.22 6.35 20.01
CA ALA A 104 -1.16 6.07 19.04
C ALA A 104 -1.70 5.34 17.80
N ALA A 105 -2.61 4.38 17.99
CA ALA A 105 -3.28 3.66 16.90
C ALA A 105 -4.16 4.60 16.06
N VAL A 106 -4.88 5.52 16.71
CA VAL A 106 -5.63 6.59 16.04
C VAL A 106 -4.69 7.45 15.19
N LEU A 107 -3.56 7.89 15.75
CA LEU A 107 -2.59 8.71 15.01
C LEU A 107 -1.98 7.96 13.82
N SER A 108 -1.63 6.68 13.97
CA SER A 108 -1.12 5.88 12.84
C SER A 108 -2.18 5.68 11.76
N ALA A 109 -3.43 5.43 12.13
CA ALA A 109 -4.54 5.28 11.19
C ALA A 109 -4.79 6.59 10.41
N LEU A 110 -4.70 7.75 11.08
CA LEU A 110 -4.85 9.06 10.43
C LEU A 110 -3.69 9.38 9.49
N ARG A 111 -2.45 9.05 9.85
CA ARG A 111 -1.29 9.18 8.96
C ARG A 111 -1.43 8.30 7.71
N GLN A 112 -1.91 7.06 7.89
CA GLN A 112 -2.19 6.18 6.78
C GLN A 112 -3.29 6.75 5.88
N ALA A 113 -4.39 7.23 6.46
CA ALA A 113 -5.48 7.86 5.71
C ALA A 113 -5.00 9.07 4.90
N ARG A 114 -4.11 9.90 5.48
CA ARG A 114 -3.49 11.01 4.78
C ARG A 114 -2.63 10.55 3.60
N ALA A 115 -1.75 9.56 3.80
CA ALA A 115 -0.93 9.01 2.73
C ALA A 115 -1.79 8.46 1.59
N THR A 116 -2.89 7.78 1.92
CA THR A 116 -3.85 7.29 0.91
C THR A 116 -4.56 8.44 0.18
N ALA A 117 -4.99 9.49 0.89
CA ALA A 117 -5.60 10.67 0.28
C ALA A 117 -4.63 11.42 -0.64
N ASP A 118 -3.36 11.57 -0.23
CA ASP A 118 -2.33 12.21 -1.05
C ASP A 118 -2.01 11.37 -2.30
N ALA A 119 -1.92 10.03 -2.16
CA ALA A 119 -1.75 9.13 -3.31
C ALA A 119 -2.92 9.21 -4.30
N ALA A 120 -4.17 9.34 -3.81
CA ALA A 120 -5.34 9.54 -4.64
C ALA A 120 -5.30 10.91 -5.37
N ASP A 121 -4.85 11.98 -4.70
CA ASP A 121 -4.63 13.29 -5.34
C ASP A 121 -3.59 13.19 -6.49
N HIS A 122 -2.50 12.47 -6.26
CA HIS A 122 -1.48 12.25 -7.30
C HIS A 122 -2.03 11.45 -8.50
N ALA A 123 -2.94 10.50 -8.26
CA ALA A 123 -3.64 9.78 -9.31
C ALA A 123 -4.51 10.70 -10.20
N PHE A 124 -5.00 11.82 -9.68
CA PHE A 124 -5.78 12.80 -10.46
C PHE A 124 -4.92 13.76 -11.28
N VAL A 125 -3.63 13.96 -10.93
CA VAL A 125 -2.75 14.97 -11.56
C VAL A 125 -1.74 14.36 -12.54
N GLY A 126 -1.35 13.10 -12.35
CA GLY A 126 -0.50 12.39 -13.32
C GLY A 126 -1.26 12.03 -14.60
N PRO A 127 -0.57 11.65 -15.70
CA PRO A 127 -1.24 10.83 -16.72
C PRO A 127 -1.91 9.70 -15.97
N ALA A 128 -3.22 9.56 -16.13
CA ALA A 128 -4.06 8.70 -15.29
C ALA A 128 -3.27 7.43 -14.95
N PRO A 129 -3.02 7.09 -13.67
CA PRO A 129 -2.41 5.82 -13.36
C PRO A 129 -3.24 4.82 -14.13
N ALA A 130 -2.61 4.04 -15.02
CA ALA A 130 -3.31 3.06 -15.82
C ALA A 130 -4.12 2.26 -14.81
N GLY A 131 -5.41 2.53 -14.76
CA GLY A 131 -6.12 2.41 -13.50
C GLY A 131 -6.19 0.97 -13.07
N SER A 132 -7.01 0.71 -12.06
CA SER A 132 -7.76 -0.54 -11.99
C SER A 132 -8.70 -0.72 -13.21
N GLY A 133 -8.33 -0.23 -14.40
CA GLY A 133 -8.80 -0.73 -15.67
C GLY A 133 -8.57 -2.22 -15.65
N ARG A 134 -9.62 -2.92 -15.20
CA ARG A 134 -9.95 -4.32 -15.37
C ARG A 134 -8.72 -5.08 -15.90
N PRO A 135 -7.99 -5.84 -15.06
CA PRO A 135 -6.70 -6.46 -15.43
C PRO A 135 -6.73 -7.16 -16.80
N TRP A 136 -7.89 -7.67 -17.21
CA TRP A 136 -8.16 -8.22 -18.53
C TRP A 136 -8.00 -7.23 -19.69
N ALA A 137 -8.41 -5.97 -19.56
CA ALA A 137 -8.26 -4.94 -20.59
C ALA A 137 -6.79 -4.52 -20.79
N ARG A 138 -6.03 -4.38 -19.70
CA ARG A 138 -4.58 -4.13 -19.76
C ARG A 138 -3.86 -5.29 -20.43
N ASN A 139 -4.19 -6.52 -20.04
CA ASN A 139 -3.55 -7.71 -20.59
C ASN A 139 -3.96 -7.93 -22.05
N LEU A 140 -5.22 -7.65 -22.44
CA LEU A 140 -5.68 -7.73 -23.83
C LEU A 140 -5.00 -6.71 -24.74
N LEU A 141 -4.69 -5.51 -24.24
CA LEU A 141 -3.99 -4.48 -25.01
C LEU A 141 -2.52 -4.84 -25.25
N VAL A 142 -1.92 -5.63 -24.36
CA VAL A 142 -0.54 -6.14 -24.51
C VAL A 142 -0.50 -7.41 -25.35
N TYR A 143 -1.36 -8.40 -25.08
CA TYR A 143 -1.40 -9.67 -25.83
C TYR A 143 -2.01 -9.54 -27.23
N GLY A 144 -2.95 -8.59 -27.43
CA GLY A 144 -3.69 -8.40 -28.67
C GLY A 144 -2.83 -8.09 -29.89
N PRO A 145 -1.89 -7.13 -29.84
CA PRO A 145 -0.99 -6.84 -30.96
C PRO A 145 -0.09 -8.03 -31.35
N PHE A 146 0.39 -8.80 -30.36
CA PHE A 146 1.20 -9.98 -30.64
C PHE A 146 0.37 -11.12 -31.25
N ALA A 147 -0.85 -11.35 -30.75
CA ALA A 147 -1.78 -12.31 -31.35
C ALA A 147 -2.17 -11.90 -32.78
N ALA A 148 -2.37 -10.60 -33.03
CA ALA A 148 -2.64 -10.07 -34.37
C ALA A 148 -1.45 -10.25 -35.32
N ALA A 149 -0.22 -10.04 -34.85
CA ALA A 149 0.99 -10.27 -35.64
C ALA A 149 1.15 -11.75 -36.03
N VAL A 150 0.91 -12.69 -35.09
CA VAL A 150 0.94 -14.13 -35.38
C VAL A 150 -0.16 -14.49 -36.40
N LEU A 151 -1.38 -14.00 -36.22
CA LEU A 151 -2.48 -14.22 -37.17
C LEU A 151 -2.13 -13.68 -38.56
N PHE A 152 -1.53 -12.50 -38.64
CA PHE A 152 -1.14 -11.87 -39.91
C PHE A 152 -0.06 -12.67 -40.65
N VAL A 153 0.98 -13.12 -39.93
CA VAL A 153 2.02 -14.01 -40.49
C VAL A 153 1.41 -15.33 -40.98
N GLN A 154 0.46 -15.88 -40.23
CA GLN A 154 -0.18 -17.14 -40.58
C GLN A 154 -1.07 -17.02 -41.83
N ILE A 155 -1.76 -15.88 -42.01
CA ILE A 155 -2.49 -15.55 -43.23
C ILE A 155 -1.52 -15.44 -44.43
N ILE A 156 -0.41 -14.73 -44.29
CA ILE A 156 0.58 -14.58 -45.38
C ILE A 156 1.15 -15.93 -45.78
N LEU A 157 1.54 -16.77 -44.82
CA LEU A 157 2.07 -18.10 -45.10
C LEU A 157 1.05 -18.99 -45.80
N TYR A 158 -0.23 -18.93 -45.40
CA TYR A 158 -1.29 -19.66 -46.08
C TYR A 158 -1.47 -19.21 -47.54
N LEU A 159 -1.35 -17.90 -47.82
CA LEU A 159 -1.50 -17.35 -49.17
C LEU A 159 -0.31 -17.63 -50.09
N VAL A 160 0.90 -17.78 -49.53
CA VAL A 160 2.16 -17.89 -50.30
C VAL A 160 2.68 -19.34 -50.38
N ALA A 161 2.27 -20.23 -49.46
CA ALA A 161 2.79 -21.59 -49.41
C ALA A 161 2.36 -22.43 -50.64
N PRO A 162 3.31 -23.11 -51.32
CA PRO A 162 3.00 -24.05 -52.39
C PRO A 162 2.11 -25.20 -51.91
N SER A 163 1.19 -25.66 -52.76
CA SER A 163 0.08 -26.58 -52.47
C SER A 163 0.45 -28.02 -52.09
N GLY A 164 1.62 -28.27 -51.51
CA GLY A 164 2.08 -29.59 -51.06
C GLY A 164 2.93 -29.60 -49.78
N SER A 165 3.28 -28.46 -49.20
CA SER A 165 4.09 -28.36 -47.97
C SER A 165 3.30 -27.88 -46.74
N LEU A 166 2.00 -27.63 -46.91
CA LEU A 166 1.09 -27.05 -45.92
C LEU A 166 1.16 -27.74 -44.53
N PRO A 167 1.10 -29.09 -44.38
CA PRO A 167 0.97 -29.73 -43.07
C PRO A 167 2.18 -29.51 -42.15
N THR A 168 3.39 -29.59 -42.70
CA THR A 168 4.65 -29.51 -41.94
C THR A 168 4.94 -28.08 -41.48
N TYR A 169 4.67 -27.09 -42.33
CA TYR A 169 4.81 -25.68 -41.96
C TYR A 169 3.71 -25.24 -40.98
N THR A 170 2.47 -25.74 -41.10
CA THR A 170 1.41 -25.42 -40.14
C THR A 170 1.69 -25.92 -38.73
N LEU A 171 2.27 -27.11 -38.56
CA LEU A 171 2.59 -27.64 -37.23
C LEU A 171 3.77 -26.92 -36.58
N LEU A 172 4.85 -26.68 -37.35
CA LEU A 172 6.06 -26.07 -36.80
C LEU A 172 5.86 -24.57 -36.53
N CYS A 173 5.31 -23.80 -37.49
CA CYS A 173 5.04 -22.38 -37.29
C CYS A 173 3.80 -22.13 -36.43
N GLY A 174 2.76 -22.95 -36.55
CA GLY A 174 1.51 -22.77 -35.82
C GLY A 174 1.60 -23.08 -34.33
N LEU A 175 2.59 -23.84 -33.87
CA LEU A 175 2.80 -24.06 -32.43
C LEU A 175 3.91 -23.17 -31.86
N SER A 176 5.01 -22.95 -32.59
CA SER A 176 6.15 -22.20 -32.08
C SER A 176 5.92 -20.68 -31.99
N MET A 177 5.23 -20.07 -32.96
CA MET A 177 4.99 -18.62 -32.94
C MET A 177 4.03 -18.16 -31.83
N PRO A 178 2.93 -18.85 -31.52
CA PRO A 178 2.08 -18.51 -30.39
C PRO A 178 2.79 -18.67 -29.04
N LEU A 179 3.65 -19.68 -28.90
CA LEU A 179 4.48 -19.87 -27.70
C LEU A 179 5.47 -18.72 -27.51
N LEU A 180 6.11 -18.25 -28.59
CA LEU A 180 6.99 -17.09 -28.56
C LEU A 180 6.22 -15.78 -28.29
N ALA A 181 5.05 -15.60 -28.90
CA ALA A 181 4.18 -14.45 -28.66
C ALA A 181 3.67 -14.41 -27.21
N PHE A 182 3.29 -15.56 -26.66
CA PHE A 182 2.92 -15.71 -25.25
C PHE A 182 4.11 -15.40 -24.33
N GLY A 183 5.29 -15.95 -24.62
CA GLY A 183 6.51 -15.74 -23.85
C GLY A 183 6.95 -14.27 -23.84
N LEU A 184 6.91 -13.59 -25.00
CA LEU A 184 7.23 -12.17 -25.15
C LEU A 184 6.17 -11.27 -24.47
N GLY A 185 4.89 -11.60 -24.59
CA GLY A 185 3.81 -10.88 -23.88
C GLY A 185 3.92 -11.04 -22.36
N TRP A 186 4.29 -12.22 -21.88
CA TRP A 186 4.53 -12.48 -20.45
C TRP A 186 5.76 -11.73 -19.92
N ALA A 187 6.87 -11.76 -20.67
CA ALA A 187 8.12 -11.10 -20.30
C ALA A 187 7.97 -9.57 -20.28
N THR A 188 7.28 -8.99 -21.26
CA THR A 188 7.01 -7.53 -21.30
C THR A 188 6.12 -7.09 -20.13
N ILE A 189 5.11 -7.87 -19.74
CA ILE A 189 4.30 -7.58 -18.55
C ILE A 189 5.15 -7.67 -17.27
N GLY A 190 6.03 -8.67 -17.20
CA GLY A 190 6.95 -8.85 -16.09
C GLY A 190 7.99 -7.73 -15.95
N PHE A 191 8.45 -7.16 -17.07
CA PHE A 191 9.48 -6.11 -17.10
C PHE A 191 8.91 -4.70 -16.90
N VAL A 192 7.80 -4.38 -17.57
CA VAL A 192 7.19 -3.03 -17.52
C VAL A 192 6.47 -2.77 -16.21
N TRP A 193 5.85 -3.81 -15.62
CA TRP A 193 5.11 -3.70 -14.36
C TRP A 193 5.73 -4.52 -13.22
N GLY A 194 6.93 -5.07 -13.40
CA GLY A 194 7.60 -5.88 -12.39
C GLY A 194 7.77 -5.14 -11.06
N ALA A 195 7.57 -5.86 -9.96
CA ALA A 195 7.69 -5.39 -8.58
C ALA A 195 9.11 -4.94 -8.17
N GLU A 196 10.03 -4.81 -9.13
CA GLU A 196 11.41 -4.36 -8.91
C GLU A 196 11.52 -2.83 -8.71
N ASN A 197 10.43 -2.09 -8.96
CA ASN A 197 10.43 -0.63 -8.86
C ASN A 197 9.87 -0.06 -7.54
N GLU A 198 9.26 -0.88 -6.66
CA GLU A 198 8.81 -0.41 -5.33
C GLU A 198 8.85 -1.49 -4.24
N PRO A 199 9.58 -1.27 -3.12
CA PRO A 199 9.53 -2.16 -1.96
C PRO A 199 8.13 -2.15 -1.32
N GLY A 200 7.41 -3.29 -1.38
CA GLY A 200 6.12 -3.49 -0.69
C GLY A 200 4.88 -3.51 -1.59
N ALA A 201 5.01 -3.39 -2.91
CA ALA A 201 3.89 -3.51 -3.83
C ALA A 201 3.36 -4.97 -3.91
N PRO A 202 2.04 -5.19 -3.99
CA PRO A 202 1.49 -6.53 -4.17
C PRO A 202 1.92 -7.14 -5.52
N PRO A 203 2.10 -8.48 -5.60
CA PRO A 203 2.52 -9.13 -6.84
C PRO A 203 1.53 -8.86 -7.97
N VAL A 204 2.04 -8.46 -9.13
CA VAL A 204 1.22 -8.18 -10.32
C VAL A 204 0.40 -9.40 -10.71
N ASP A 205 -0.91 -9.24 -10.82
CA ASP A 205 -1.79 -10.27 -11.36
C ASP A 205 -1.59 -10.39 -12.88
N ARG A 206 -0.93 -11.47 -13.30
CA ARG A 206 -0.50 -11.73 -14.69
C ARG A 206 -1.50 -12.54 -15.51
N THR A 207 -2.66 -12.92 -14.93
CA THR A 207 -3.74 -13.73 -15.54
C THR A 207 -3.28 -14.68 -16.68
N PRO A 208 -2.40 -15.66 -16.40
CA PRO A 208 -1.76 -16.53 -17.42
C PRO A 208 -2.76 -17.27 -18.32
N VAL A 209 -3.90 -17.65 -17.76
CA VAL A 209 -4.97 -18.36 -18.48
C VAL A 209 -5.51 -17.53 -19.65
N LEU A 210 -5.63 -16.20 -19.48
CA LEU A 210 -6.11 -15.32 -20.55
C LEU A 210 -5.09 -15.24 -21.70
N GLY A 211 -3.80 -15.16 -21.40
CA GLY A 211 -2.74 -15.19 -22.41
C GLY A 211 -2.72 -16.51 -23.19
N ILE A 212 -2.88 -17.64 -22.51
CA ILE A 212 -2.97 -18.97 -23.16
C ILE A 212 -4.16 -19.02 -24.12
N VAL A 213 -5.35 -18.62 -23.67
CA VAL A 213 -6.57 -18.62 -24.50
C VAL A 213 -6.40 -17.71 -25.72
N THR A 214 -5.88 -16.50 -25.52
CA THR A 214 -5.73 -15.52 -26.60
C THR A 214 -4.70 -15.97 -27.65
N CYS A 215 -3.57 -16.52 -27.21
CA CYS A 215 -2.52 -17.00 -28.11
C CYS A 215 -2.88 -18.31 -28.82
N LEU A 216 -3.69 -19.19 -28.22
CA LEU A 216 -4.12 -20.44 -28.87
C LEU A 216 -5.31 -20.26 -29.83
N THR A 217 -6.09 -19.19 -29.69
CA THR A 217 -7.29 -18.95 -30.53
C THR A 217 -6.98 -18.94 -32.04
N PRO A 218 -5.93 -18.23 -32.54
CA PRO A 218 -5.58 -18.25 -33.96
C PRO A 218 -5.21 -19.64 -34.50
N VAL A 219 -4.52 -20.45 -33.69
CA VAL A 219 -4.11 -21.82 -34.03
C VAL A 219 -5.33 -22.73 -34.16
N LEU A 220 -6.24 -22.66 -33.20
CA LEU A 220 -7.48 -23.44 -33.23
C LEU A 220 -8.32 -23.09 -34.46
N LEU A 221 -8.38 -21.81 -34.82
CA LEU A 221 -9.12 -21.32 -35.98
C LEU A 221 -8.51 -21.80 -37.31
N THR A 222 -7.17 -21.83 -37.40
CA THR A 222 -6.48 -22.35 -38.60
C THR A 222 -6.57 -23.87 -38.70
N CYS A 223 -6.42 -24.61 -37.60
CA CYS A 223 -6.63 -26.06 -37.60
C CYS A 223 -8.06 -26.44 -38.01
N MET A 224 -9.06 -25.70 -37.52
CA MET A 224 -10.46 -25.89 -37.90
C MET A 224 -10.67 -25.61 -39.40
N GLY A 225 -10.09 -24.53 -39.94
CA GLY A 225 -10.17 -24.19 -41.36
C GLY A 225 -9.56 -25.25 -42.28
N VAL A 226 -8.36 -25.73 -41.96
CA VAL A 226 -7.69 -26.80 -42.74
C VAL A 226 -8.47 -28.12 -42.65
N GLY A 227 -8.97 -28.48 -41.48
CA GLY A 227 -9.80 -29.67 -41.30
C GLY A 227 -11.10 -29.62 -42.10
N LEU A 228 -11.77 -28.46 -42.14
CA LEU A 228 -12.99 -28.26 -42.92
C LEU A 228 -12.73 -28.39 -44.42
N GLN A 229 -11.59 -27.88 -44.89
CA GLN A 229 -11.20 -27.93 -46.30
C GLN A 229 -10.83 -29.34 -46.77
N GLN A 230 -10.23 -30.17 -45.91
CA GLN A 230 -9.98 -31.60 -46.17
C GLN A 230 -11.27 -32.45 -46.16
N LEU A 231 -12.33 -31.98 -45.48
CA LEU A 231 -13.63 -32.65 -45.44
C LEU A 231 -14.56 -32.27 -46.61
N LEU A 232 -14.37 -31.08 -47.19
CA LEU A 232 -15.27 -30.50 -48.21
C LEU A 232 -14.66 -30.38 -49.61
N GLY A 233 -13.35 -30.55 -49.75
CA GLY A 233 -12.62 -30.57 -51.03
C GLY A 233 -12.17 -31.97 -51.39
#